data_AF-A0A9W9ZDS2-F1
#
_entry.id   AF-A0A9W9ZDS2-F1
#
_cell.length_a   1.000
_cell.length_b   1.000
_cell.length_c   1.000
_cell.angle_alpha   90.00
_cell.angle_beta   90.00
_cell.angle_gamma   90.00
#
_symmetry.space_group_name_H-M   'P 1'
#
loop_
_entity.id
_entity.type
_entity.pdbx_description
1 polymer ?
#
loop_
_entity_poly.entity_id
_entity_poly.type
_entity_poly.pdbx_seq_one_letter_code
_entity_poly.pdbx_strand_id
1 'polypeptide(L)'
;MKGPFHSIKDTPKHCGSDRWNRLDFLCLLVYLVVLTLRVATPFLSRSVRNNRALAIASYFYGFNALCLTFRIVGQIMEQSKEMGIIQIALFSILKDIRAIIWQFMAAILAFSIAITKVYMAEESFLANGSDGSDNACKKSGISCWWAMITQLVWALLGESKEFDHMTSEDLPSKTVARIFYAGFLIMGIILLLNLLIALLTNTYQRVQDNSTFEWSFKRLVTCQTYDAYDPIPVPMNIIYSIGKLLRSAIIIIKKRRREEEEEKTACINSIFVSTIGCEEIFSGKRLSRIDGELLGGK
;
A
#
# COMPACT_ATOMS: atom_id res chain seq x y z
N MET A 1 -5.74 23.28 -37.52
CA MET A 1 -6.38 23.19 -36.19
C MET A 1 -5.58 22.21 -35.33
N LYS A 2 -4.75 22.71 -34.42
CA LYS A 2 -4.00 21.88 -33.45
C LYS A 2 -4.94 21.58 -32.28
N GLY A 3 -5.25 20.31 -32.05
CA GLY A 3 -6.14 19.88 -30.97
C GLY A 3 -5.55 20.14 -29.58
N PRO A 4 -6.39 20.17 -28.52
CA PRO A 4 -6.01 20.58 -27.17
C PRO A 4 -5.18 19.54 -26.38
N PHE A 5 -4.72 18.46 -27.02
CA PHE A 5 -4.09 17.32 -26.36
C PHE A 5 -2.59 17.46 -26.07
N HIS A 6 -1.94 18.56 -26.48
CA HIS A 6 -0.49 18.69 -26.37
C HIS A 6 0.02 19.12 -24.98
N SER A 7 -0.88 19.31 -24.00
CA SER A 7 -0.53 19.86 -22.68
C SER A 7 -0.81 18.88 -21.52
N ILE A 8 -0.41 17.62 -21.67
CA ILE A 8 -0.37 16.65 -20.54
C ILE A 8 1.01 15.99 -20.52
N LYS A 9 2.08 16.78 -20.44
CA LYS A 9 3.44 16.24 -20.26
C LYS A 9 4.09 16.54 -18.91
N ASP A 10 3.55 17.46 -18.11
CA ASP A 10 4.24 17.89 -16.90
C ASP A 10 3.33 17.89 -15.65
N THR A 11 3.10 16.72 -15.05
CA THR A 11 2.85 16.65 -13.60
C THR A 11 3.33 15.33 -12.99
N PRO A 12 4.44 15.31 -12.23
CA PRO A 12 4.86 14.15 -11.42
C PRO A 12 3.93 13.85 -10.24
N LYS A 13 2.96 14.74 -9.96
CA LYS A 13 2.11 14.71 -8.77
C LYS A 13 0.90 13.76 -8.86
N HIS A 14 0.61 13.17 -10.02
CA HIS A 14 -0.57 12.32 -10.20
C HIS A 14 -0.36 10.83 -9.82
N CYS A 15 0.90 10.39 -9.65
CA CYS A 15 1.18 8.97 -9.39
C CYS A 15 0.63 8.48 -8.03
N GLY A 16 0.52 9.38 -7.02
CA GLY A 16 -0.07 9.04 -5.71
C GLY A 16 -1.60 9.13 -5.62
N SER A 17 -2.27 9.58 -6.67
CA SER A 17 -3.74 9.79 -6.65
C SER A 17 -4.52 8.56 -7.10
N ASP A 18 -3.88 7.61 -7.80
CA ASP A 18 -4.57 6.41 -8.24
C ASP A 18 -4.75 5.42 -7.08
N ARG A 19 -5.98 4.93 -6.92
CA ARG A 19 -6.35 4.03 -5.82
C ARG A 19 -5.66 2.67 -5.96
N TRP A 20 -5.40 2.23 -7.18
CA TRP A 20 -4.68 1.00 -7.45
C TRP A 20 -3.21 1.08 -7.07
N ASN A 21 -2.56 2.22 -7.32
CA ASN A 21 -1.18 2.41 -6.87
C ASN A 21 -1.06 2.38 -5.33
N ARG A 22 -2.10 2.86 -4.62
CA ARG A 22 -2.16 2.75 -3.15
C ARG A 22 -2.33 1.30 -2.69
N LEU A 23 -3.15 0.51 -3.38
CA LEU A 23 -3.29 -0.92 -3.11
C LEU A 23 -1.98 -1.67 -3.40
N ASP A 24 -1.33 -1.36 -4.52
CA ASP A 24 -0.04 -1.94 -4.91
C ASP A 24 1.05 -1.61 -3.87
N PHE A 25 1.11 -0.37 -3.39
CA PHE A 25 2.00 0.02 -2.30
C PHE A 25 1.71 -0.74 -0.99
N LEU A 26 0.44 -0.92 -0.63
CA LEU A 26 0.05 -1.71 0.54
C LEU A 26 0.47 -3.18 0.39
N CYS A 27 0.26 -3.79 -0.78
CA CYS A 27 0.72 -5.14 -1.08
C CYS A 27 2.24 -5.27 -0.92
N LEU A 28 3.00 -4.32 -1.45
CA LEU A 28 4.46 -4.31 -1.32
C LEU A 28 4.89 -4.20 0.15
N LEU A 29 4.26 -3.31 0.92
CA LEU A 29 4.55 -3.14 2.34
C LEU A 29 4.27 -4.42 3.14
N VAL A 30 3.11 -5.04 2.93
CA VAL A 30 2.77 -6.31 3.60
C VAL A 30 3.76 -7.41 3.19
N TYR A 31 4.16 -7.46 1.91
CA TYR A 31 5.13 -8.44 1.43
C TYR A 31 6.51 -8.26 2.08
N LEU A 32 6.96 -7.01 2.29
CA LEU A 32 8.19 -6.72 3.03
C LEU A 32 8.11 -7.19 4.49
N VAL A 33 6.96 -7.03 5.14
CA VAL A 33 6.73 -7.57 6.50
C VAL A 33 6.82 -9.10 6.49
N VAL A 34 6.22 -9.77 5.51
CA VAL A 34 6.33 -11.23 5.37
C VAL A 34 7.78 -11.66 5.16
N LEU A 35 8.50 -10.97 4.28
CA LEU A 35 9.90 -11.27 3.97
C LEU A 35 10.80 -11.11 5.21
N THR A 36 10.66 -10.00 5.94
CA THR A 36 11.43 -9.76 7.16
C THR A 36 11.15 -10.81 8.22
N LEU A 37 9.88 -11.18 8.45
CA LEU A 37 9.52 -12.25 9.38
C LEU A 37 10.08 -13.60 8.94
N ARG A 38 10.07 -13.91 7.64
CA ARG A 38 10.62 -15.16 7.09
C ARG A 38 12.14 -15.23 7.22
N VAL A 39 12.85 -14.14 6.95
CA VAL A 39 14.31 -14.05 7.11
C VAL A 39 14.70 -14.08 8.59
N ALA A 40 13.90 -13.47 9.48
CA ALA A 40 14.14 -13.48 10.92
C ALA A 40 13.88 -14.86 11.56
N THR A 41 12.99 -15.67 10.99
CA THR A 41 12.56 -16.96 11.57
C THR A 41 13.74 -17.91 11.91
N PRO A 42 14.71 -18.15 11.01
CA PRO A 42 15.92 -18.93 11.32
C PRO A 42 16.79 -18.36 12.46
N PHE A 43 16.81 -17.04 12.63
CA PHE A 43 17.60 -16.39 13.69
C PHE A 43 16.92 -16.47 15.06
N LEU A 44 15.58 -16.45 15.10
CA LEU A 44 14.82 -16.49 16.36
C LEU A 44 14.56 -17.92 16.85
N SER A 45 14.42 -18.91 15.97
CA SER A 45 14.16 -20.28 16.41
C SER A 45 14.65 -21.32 15.41
N ARG A 46 15.38 -22.32 15.94
CA ARG A 46 15.82 -23.50 15.18
C ARG A 46 14.70 -24.50 14.88
N SER A 47 13.56 -24.40 15.58
CA SER A 47 12.44 -25.33 15.45
C SER A 47 11.28 -24.73 14.67
N VAL A 48 10.75 -25.52 13.73
CA VAL A 48 9.58 -25.18 12.89
C VAL A 48 8.27 -25.30 13.67
N ARG A 49 8.23 -26.15 14.71
CA ARG A 49 7.03 -26.46 15.48
C ARG A 49 6.84 -25.44 16.61
N ASN A 50 5.62 -24.93 16.81
CA ASN A 50 5.27 -23.87 17.77
C ASN A 50 5.92 -22.48 17.54
N ASN A 51 6.26 -22.14 16.30
CA ASN A 51 6.81 -20.83 15.99
C ASN A 51 5.70 -19.80 15.66
N ARG A 52 5.39 -18.90 16.61
CA ARG A 52 4.38 -17.84 16.43
C ARG A 52 4.74 -16.87 15.30
N ALA A 53 6.02 -16.57 15.10
CA ALA A 53 6.46 -15.65 14.04
C ALA A 53 6.14 -16.22 12.63
N LEU A 54 6.30 -17.53 12.46
CA LEU A 54 5.96 -18.22 11.21
C LEU A 54 4.44 -18.26 10.96
N ALA A 55 3.64 -18.42 12.01
CA ALA A 55 2.18 -18.35 11.92
C ALA A 55 1.71 -16.95 11.51
N ILE A 56 2.24 -15.91 12.16
CA ILE A 56 1.96 -14.50 11.85
C ILE A 56 2.37 -14.17 10.41
N ALA A 57 3.55 -14.62 9.96
CA ALA A 57 3.99 -14.44 8.57
C ALA A 57 3.02 -15.11 7.58
N SER A 58 2.46 -16.26 7.95
CA SER A 58 1.47 -16.97 7.13
C SER A 58 0.13 -16.23 7.06
N TYR A 59 -0.31 -15.58 8.15
CA TYR A 59 -1.49 -14.72 8.14
C TYR A 59 -1.32 -13.49 7.24
N PHE A 60 -0.17 -12.80 7.34
CA PHE A 60 0.13 -11.68 6.45
C PHE A 60 0.27 -12.11 4.98
N TYR A 61 0.81 -13.30 4.73
CA TYR A 61 0.87 -13.86 3.38
C TYR A 61 -0.55 -14.10 2.82
N GLY A 62 -1.46 -14.65 3.62
CA GLY A 62 -2.87 -14.81 3.23
C GLY A 62 -3.55 -13.48 2.92
N PHE A 63 -3.32 -12.45 3.76
CA PHE A 63 -3.82 -11.11 3.49
C PHE A 63 -3.23 -10.51 2.20
N ASN A 64 -1.94 -10.71 1.95
CA ASN A 64 -1.28 -10.28 0.73
C ASN A 64 -1.88 -10.95 -0.51
N ALA A 65 -2.10 -12.27 -0.45
CA ALA A 65 -2.75 -13.03 -1.52
C ALA A 65 -4.17 -12.51 -1.81
N LEU A 66 -4.93 -12.16 -0.78
CA LEU A 66 -6.23 -11.51 -0.93
C LEU A 66 -6.11 -10.18 -1.67
N CYS A 67 -5.19 -9.29 -1.28
CA CYS A 67 -5.01 -8.01 -1.95
C CYS A 67 -4.54 -8.17 -3.42
N LEU A 68 -3.63 -9.11 -3.68
CA LEU A 68 -3.17 -9.43 -5.04
C LEU A 68 -4.29 -10.01 -5.90
N THR A 69 -5.15 -10.86 -5.32
CA THR A 69 -6.30 -11.41 -6.04
C THR A 69 -7.27 -10.29 -6.44
N PHE A 70 -7.59 -9.37 -5.52
CA PHE A 70 -8.37 -8.18 -5.84
C PHE A 70 -7.72 -7.31 -6.91
N ARG A 71 -6.39 -7.19 -6.90
CA ARG A 71 -5.65 -6.46 -7.92
C ARG A 71 -5.80 -7.09 -9.31
N ILE A 72 -5.66 -8.41 -9.43
CA ILE A 72 -5.81 -9.14 -10.69
C ILE A 72 -7.25 -9.02 -11.21
N VAL A 73 -8.25 -9.28 -10.36
CA VAL A 73 -9.66 -9.11 -10.73
C VAL A 73 -9.94 -7.66 -11.14
N GLY A 74 -9.36 -6.70 -10.43
CA GLY A 74 -9.47 -5.28 -10.76
C GLY A 74 -8.96 -4.96 -12.16
N GLN A 75 -7.80 -5.50 -12.56
CA GLN A 75 -7.25 -5.35 -13.91
C GLN A 75 -8.16 -5.96 -14.98
N ILE A 76 -8.73 -7.13 -14.71
CA ILE A 76 -9.66 -7.80 -15.64
C ILE A 76 -10.90 -6.93 -15.86
N MET A 77 -11.45 -6.37 -14.77
CA MET A 77 -12.62 -5.49 -14.86
C MET A 77 -12.33 -4.22 -15.66
N GLU A 78 -11.16 -3.59 -15.47
CA GLU A 78 -10.76 -2.36 -16.18
C GLU A 78 -10.64 -2.54 -17.69
N GLN A 79 -10.26 -3.74 -18.15
CA GLN A 79 -10.14 -4.04 -19.58
C GLN A 79 -11.50 -4.08 -20.29
N SER A 80 -12.53 -4.55 -19.59
CA SER A 80 -13.88 -4.63 -20.16
C SER A 80 -14.60 -3.29 -20.06
N LYS A 81 -15.30 -2.89 -21.14
CA LYS A 81 -16.07 -1.65 -21.16
C LYS A 81 -17.22 -1.67 -20.16
N GLU A 82 -17.95 -2.77 -20.10
CA GLU A 82 -19.13 -2.88 -19.23
C GLU A 82 -18.75 -2.92 -17.74
N MET A 83 -17.79 -3.77 -17.34
CA MET A 83 -17.41 -3.89 -15.93
C MET A 83 -16.56 -2.72 -15.44
N GLY A 84 -15.74 -2.12 -16.32
CA GLY A 84 -14.89 -0.98 -15.95
C GLY A 84 -15.70 0.25 -15.55
N ILE A 85 -16.85 0.50 -16.21
CA ILE A 85 -17.77 1.59 -15.85
C ILE A 85 -18.38 1.32 -14.46
N ILE A 86 -18.87 0.10 -14.22
CA ILE A 86 -19.45 -0.30 -12.93
C ILE A 86 -18.42 -0.18 -11.80
N GLN A 87 -17.18 -0.57 -12.04
CA GLN A 87 -16.10 -0.52 -11.06
C GLN A 87 -15.76 0.92 -10.64
N ILE A 88 -15.70 1.84 -11.61
CA ILE A 88 -15.47 3.27 -11.33
C ILE A 88 -16.64 3.85 -10.53
N ALA A 89 -17.86 3.52 -10.93
CA ALA A 89 -19.06 3.93 -10.23
C ALA A 89 -19.05 3.43 -8.77
N LEU A 90 -18.71 2.16 -8.56
CA LEU A 90 -18.61 1.54 -7.24
C LEU A 90 -17.65 2.30 -6.31
N PHE A 91 -16.47 2.69 -6.79
CA PHE A 91 -15.51 3.44 -5.95
C PHE A 91 -16.01 4.83 -5.57
N SER A 92 -16.78 5.49 -6.43
CA SER A 92 -17.41 6.76 -6.10
C SER A 92 -18.50 6.56 -5.05
N ILE A 93 -19.35 5.54 -5.23
CA ILE A 93 -20.44 5.22 -4.28
C ILE A 93 -19.85 4.81 -2.91
N LEU A 94 -18.79 4.01 -2.87
CA LEU A 94 -18.09 3.64 -1.62
C LEU A 94 -17.57 4.86 -0.84
N LYS A 95 -17.20 5.94 -1.53
CA LYS A 95 -16.80 7.18 -0.86
C LYS A 95 -18.00 7.84 -0.17
N ASP A 96 -19.16 7.83 -0.80
CA ASP A 96 -20.40 8.41 -0.27
C ASP A 96 -20.96 7.56 0.90
N ILE A 97 -20.94 6.22 0.78
CA ILE A 97 -21.36 5.27 1.83
C ILE A 97 -20.60 5.48 3.15
N ARG A 98 -19.35 5.96 3.10
CA ARG A 98 -18.50 6.13 4.28
C ARG A 98 -19.17 6.92 5.40
N ALA A 99 -19.99 7.91 5.06
CA ALA A 99 -20.73 8.71 6.04
C ALA A 99 -21.74 7.87 6.83
N ILE A 100 -22.43 6.94 6.16
CA ILE A 100 -23.41 6.02 6.77
C ILE A 100 -22.71 4.97 7.63
N ILE A 101 -21.57 4.44 7.16
CA ILE A 101 -20.77 3.50 7.96
C ILE A 101 -20.36 4.16 9.28
N TRP A 102 -19.99 5.44 9.29
CA TRP A 102 -19.67 6.15 10.52
C TRP A 102 -20.86 6.24 11.49
N GLN A 103 -22.08 6.41 10.97
CA GLN A 103 -23.30 6.37 11.77
C GLN A 103 -23.57 4.98 12.36
N PHE A 104 -23.39 3.91 11.57
CA PHE A 104 -23.46 2.52 12.07
C PHE A 104 -22.45 2.27 13.19
N MET A 105 -21.20 2.69 13.00
CA MET A 105 -20.16 2.54 14.03
C MET A 105 -20.52 3.30 15.30
N ALA A 106 -21.00 4.53 15.18
CA ALA A 106 -21.46 5.31 16.34
C ALA A 106 -22.61 4.62 17.08
N ALA A 107 -23.58 4.06 16.35
CA ALA A 107 -24.69 3.29 16.95
C ALA A 107 -24.19 2.03 17.66
N ILE A 108 -23.35 1.22 17.01
CA ILE A 108 -22.77 0.00 17.61
C ILE A 108 -22.00 0.34 18.89
N LEU A 109 -21.19 1.41 18.89
CA LEU A 109 -20.45 1.85 20.07
C LEU A 109 -21.40 2.32 21.18
N ALA A 110 -22.42 3.12 20.87
CA ALA A 110 -23.37 3.61 21.87
C ALA A 110 -24.16 2.47 22.54
N PHE A 111 -24.76 1.58 21.74
CA PHE A 111 -25.54 0.46 22.25
C PHE A 111 -24.67 -0.62 22.92
N SER A 112 -23.45 -0.87 22.43
CA SER A 112 -22.52 -1.81 23.09
C SER A 112 -22.13 -1.33 24.48
N ILE A 113 -21.84 -0.03 24.66
CA ILE A 113 -21.52 0.54 25.98
C ILE A 113 -22.74 0.43 26.90
N ALA A 114 -23.94 0.79 26.42
CA ALA A 114 -25.17 0.72 27.21
C ALA A 114 -25.44 -0.71 27.72
N ILE A 115 -25.43 -1.70 26.83
CA ILE A 115 -25.67 -3.12 27.18
C ILE A 115 -24.56 -3.64 28.10
N THR A 116 -23.29 -3.31 27.84
CA THR A 116 -22.17 -3.71 28.70
C THR A 116 -22.34 -3.17 30.12
N LYS A 117 -22.84 -1.93 30.28
CA LYS A 117 -23.06 -1.34 31.60
C LYS A 117 -24.21 -1.99 32.37
N VAL A 118 -25.31 -2.31 31.69
CA VAL A 118 -26.42 -3.08 32.28
C VAL A 118 -25.92 -4.44 32.78
N TYR A 119 -25.14 -5.13 31.95
CA TYR A 119 -24.59 -6.44 32.28
C TYR A 119 -23.57 -6.38 33.44
N MET A 120 -22.65 -5.42 33.43
CA MET A 120 -21.67 -5.24 34.50
C MET A 120 -22.33 -4.86 35.83
N ALA A 121 -23.46 -4.15 35.80
CA ALA A 121 -24.23 -3.85 37.01
C ALA A 121 -24.82 -5.14 37.60
N GLU A 122 -25.37 -6.02 36.76
CA GLU A 122 -25.94 -7.30 37.19
C GLU A 122 -24.91 -8.25 37.82
N GLU A 123 -23.76 -8.45 37.20
CA GLU A 123 -22.67 -9.27 37.76
C GLU A 123 -22.18 -8.74 39.12
N SER A 124 -22.28 -7.42 39.37
CA SER A 124 -21.93 -6.86 40.68
C SER A 124 -22.91 -7.23 41.80
N PHE A 125 -24.16 -7.54 41.46
CA PHE A 125 -25.17 -8.02 42.42
C PHE A 125 -25.05 -9.53 42.67
N LEU A 126 -24.59 -10.31 41.69
CA LEU A 126 -24.49 -11.77 41.73
C LEU A 126 -23.15 -12.31 42.23
N ALA A 127 -22.18 -11.44 42.54
CA ALA A 127 -20.83 -11.77 42.99
C ALA A 127 -20.72 -12.62 44.28
N ASN A 128 -21.84 -13.02 44.89
CA ASN A 128 -21.89 -13.92 46.05
C ASN A 128 -22.20 -15.39 45.72
N GLY A 129 -22.50 -15.74 44.47
CA GLY A 129 -22.83 -17.10 44.06
C GLY A 129 -21.74 -17.72 43.19
N SER A 130 -20.96 -18.65 43.75
CA SER A 130 -20.09 -19.51 42.98
C SER A 130 -20.91 -20.44 42.07
N ASP A 131 -20.89 -20.25 40.75
CA ASP A 131 -20.87 -21.41 39.85
C ASP A 131 -20.36 -21.11 38.43
N GLY A 132 -19.73 -22.12 37.86
CA GLY A 132 -18.97 -22.09 36.62
C GLY A 132 -19.81 -22.17 35.34
N SER A 133 -20.75 -21.25 35.10
CA SER A 133 -21.36 -21.13 33.77
C SER A 133 -20.49 -20.27 32.83
N ASP A 134 -20.35 -20.72 31.58
CA ASP A 134 -19.61 -20.03 30.50
C ASP A 134 -20.39 -18.78 30.03
N ASN A 135 -20.46 -17.78 30.90
CA ASN A 135 -21.12 -16.52 30.57
C ASN A 135 -20.20 -15.70 29.66
N ALA A 136 -20.79 -14.95 28.72
CA ALA A 136 -20.07 -14.18 27.69
C ALA A 136 -19.07 -13.13 28.23
N CYS A 137 -19.04 -12.89 29.55
CA CYS A 137 -18.33 -11.79 30.20
C CYS A 137 -17.59 -12.23 31.49
N LYS A 138 -16.84 -13.34 31.45
CA LYS A 138 -16.07 -13.86 32.60
C LYS A 138 -14.78 -13.08 32.93
N LYS A 139 -14.34 -12.15 32.06
CA LYS A 139 -13.07 -11.41 32.17
C LYS A 139 -13.25 -9.91 31.92
N SER A 140 -12.38 -9.11 32.54
CA SER A 140 -12.14 -7.64 32.41
C SER A 140 -13.05 -6.87 31.44
N GLY A 141 -13.59 -5.73 31.90
CA GLY A 141 -14.61 -4.94 31.19
C GLY A 141 -14.35 -4.64 29.71
N ILE A 142 -13.08 -4.52 29.28
CA ILE A 142 -12.74 -4.31 27.85
C ILE A 142 -13.03 -5.56 27.01
N SER A 143 -12.72 -6.76 27.53
CA SER A 143 -13.01 -8.03 26.84
C SER A 143 -14.51 -8.26 26.71
N CYS A 144 -15.25 -7.91 27.76
CA CYS A 144 -16.71 -7.99 27.77
C CYS A 144 -17.34 -7.00 26.77
N TRP A 145 -16.85 -5.76 26.75
CA TRP A 145 -17.30 -4.77 25.78
C TRP A 145 -17.03 -5.20 24.33
N TRP A 146 -15.85 -5.77 24.06
CA TRP A 146 -15.53 -6.31 22.73
C TRP A 146 -16.45 -7.49 22.35
N ALA A 147 -16.78 -8.36 23.30
CA ALA A 147 -17.75 -9.42 23.09
C ALA A 147 -19.13 -8.86 22.72
N MET A 148 -19.59 -7.82 23.40
CA MET A 148 -20.87 -7.15 23.09
C MET A 148 -20.88 -6.51 21.70
N ILE A 149 -19.80 -5.82 21.29
CA ILE A 149 -19.66 -5.29 19.91
C ILE A 149 -19.77 -6.44 18.91
N THR A 150 -19.04 -7.53 19.14
CA THR A 150 -19.02 -8.69 18.25
C THR A 150 -20.42 -9.27 18.09
N GLN A 151 -21.15 -9.45 19.19
CA GLN A 151 -22.54 -9.94 19.17
C GLN A 151 -23.48 -9.00 18.40
N LEU A 152 -23.39 -7.68 18.61
CA LEU A 152 -24.22 -6.71 17.88
C LEU A 152 -23.94 -6.70 16.37
N VAL A 153 -22.68 -6.88 15.96
CA VAL A 153 -22.30 -6.97 14.54
C VAL A 153 -22.84 -8.25 13.92
N TRP A 154 -22.70 -9.40 14.59
CA TRP A 154 -23.27 -10.66 14.10
C TRP A 154 -24.79 -10.64 14.06
N ALA A 155 -25.43 -9.96 15.01
CA ALA A 155 -26.87 -9.74 15.01
C ALA A 155 -27.37 -8.94 13.80
N LEU A 156 -26.64 -7.92 13.35
CA LEU A 156 -26.97 -7.19 12.11
C LEU A 156 -26.89 -8.07 10.87
N LEU A 157 -26.04 -9.10 10.89
CA LEU A 157 -25.87 -10.07 9.81
C LEU A 157 -26.93 -11.20 9.84
N GLY A 158 -27.81 -11.21 10.84
CA GLY A 158 -28.82 -12.25 11.03
C GLY A 158 -28.31 -13.53 11.71
N GLU A 159 -27.01 -13.60 12.02
CA GLU A 159 -26.39 -14.70 12.74
C GLU A 159 -26.29 -14.34 14.24
N SER A 160 -27.42 -14.10 14.88
CA SER A 160 -27.41 -13.88 16.33
C SER A 160 -27.31 -15.24 17.01
N LYS A 161 -26.20 -15.50 17.71
CA LYS A 161 -26.26 -16.49 18.78
C LYS A 161 -27.34 -16.02 19.73
N GLU A 162 -28.29 -16.91 20.00
CA GLU A 162 -29.40 -16.65 20.91
C GLU A 162 -28.82 -15.97 22.15
N PHE A 163 -29.42 -14.85 22.56
CA PHE A 163 -29.06 -14.07 23.76
C PHE A 163 -29.31 -14.88 25.05
N ASP A 164 -29.17 -16.20 24.97
CA ASP A 164 -29.63 -17.24 25.88
C ASP A 164 -28.47 -17.82 26.70
N HIS A 165 -27.22 -17.39 26.41
CA HIS A 165 -26.09 -17.56 27.33
C HIS A 165 -26.22 -16.66 28.58
N MET A 166 -27.36 -15.98 28.75
CA MET A 166 -27.69 -15.13 29.90
C MET A 166 -28.68 -15.84 30.80
N THR A 167 -28.22 -16.93 31.41
CA THR A 167 -28.78 -17.49 32.64
C THR A 167 -28.30 -16.62 33.79
N SER A 168 -29.02 -15.53 34.00
CA SER A 168 -28.91 -14.69 35.17
C SER A 168 -30.32 -14.61 35.75
N GLU A 169 -30.46 -14.91 37.04
CA GLU A 169 -31.76 -15.17 37.68
C GLU A 169 -32.62 -13.91 37.90
N ASP A 170 -32.11 -12.72 37.55
CA ASP A 170 -32.80 -11.44 37.74
C ASP A 170 -33.60 -10.96 36.52
N LEU A 171 -34.93 -10.93 36.68
CA LEU A 171 -35.93 -10.53 35.67
C LEU A 171 -35.76 -9.10 35.08
N PRO A 172 -35.38 -8.04 35.84
CA PRO A 172 -35.38 -6.67 35.32
C PRO A 172 -34.18 -6.35 34.42
N SER A 173 -32.98 -6.81 34.75
CA SER A 173 -31.77 -6.55 33.95
C SER A 173 -31.87 -7.19 32.56
N LYS A 174 -32.30 -8.46 32.50
CA LYS A 174 -32.56 -9.18 31.25
C LYS A 174 -33.56 -8.45 30.36
N THR A 175 -34.61 -7.88 30.96
CA THR A 175 -35.63 -7.12 30.24
C THR A 175 -35.06 -5.83 29.66
N VAL A 176 -34.29 -5.07 30.44
CA VAL A 176 -33.65 -3.81 30.00
C VAL A 176 -32.64 -4.07 28.88
N ALA A 177 -31.79 -5.09 29.02
CA ALA A 177 -30.80 -5.44 27.99
C ALA A 177 -31.48 -5.89 26.68
N ARG A 178 -32.57 -6.67 26.77
CA ARG A 178 -33.36 -7.08 25.61
C ARG A 178 -34.03 -5.89 24.92
N ILE A 179 -34.51 -4.90 25.68
CA ILE A 179 -35.07 -3.66 25.12
C ILE A 179 -33.99 -2.87 24.36
N PHE A 180 -32.79 -2.70 24.92
CA PHE A 180 -31.70 -2.02 24.21
C PHE A 180 -31.27 -2.77 22.96
N TYR A 181 -31.21 -4.10 23.02
CA TYR A 181 -30.91 -4.94 21.86
C TYR A 181 -32.00 -4.84 20.77
N ALA A 182 -33.27 -4.92 21.13
CA ALA A 182 -34.38 -4.75 20.20
C ALA A 182 -34.39 -3.34 19.58
N GLY A 183 -34.14 -2.31 20.39
CA GLY A 183 -34.01 -0.93 19.92
C GLY A 183 -32.85 -0.75 18.93
N PHE A 184 -31.71 -1.39 19.19
CA PHE A 184 -30.58 -1.41 18.25
C PHE A 184 -30.96 -2.09 16.93
N LEU A 185 -31.65 -3.22 16.95
CA LEU A 185 -32.08 -3.91 15.72
C LEU A 185 -33.08 -3.06 14.91
N ILE A 186 -34.05 -2.42 15.57
CA ILE A 186 -34.98 -1.50 14.89
C ILE A 186 -34.22 -0.33 14.26
N MET A 187 -33.34 0.34 15.02
CA MET A 187 -32.53 1.45 14.50
C MET A 187 -31.60 1.00 13.36
N GLY A 188 -30.89 -0.12 13.52
CA GLY A 188 -29.90 -0.62 12.58
C GLY A 188 -30.52 -1.18 11.30
N ILE A 189 -31.47 -2.11 11.42
CA ILE A 189 -32.07 -2.80 10.28
C ILE A 189 -33.14 -1.93 9.61
N ILE A 190 -34.03 -1.29 10.38
CA ILE A 190 -35.18 -0.60 9.78
C ILE A 190 -34.83 0.83 9.37
N LEU A 191 -34.01 1.56 10.13
CA LEU A 191 -33.70 2.94 9.79
C LEU A 191 -32.42 3.06 8.97
N LEU A 192 -31.30 2.56 9.50
CA LEU A 192 -29.98 2.78 8.88
C LEU A 192 -29.77 1.95 7.60
N LEU A 193 -30.22 0.69 7.56
CA LEU A 193 -30.08 -0.15 6.36
C LEU A 193 -31.02 0.29 5.23
N ASN A 194 -32.26 0.70 5.55
CA ASN A 194 -33.16 1.29 4.55
C ASN A 194 -32.63 2.62 3.99
N LEU A 195 -32.03 3.46 4.84
CA LEU A 195 -31.33 4.67 4.40
C LEU A 195 -30.11 4.35 3.54
N LEU A 196 -29.35 3.30 3.87
CA LEU A 196 -28.22 2.84 3.07
C LEU A 196 -28.67 2.43 1.67
N ILE A 197 -29.72 1.61 1.54
CA ILE A 197 -30.27 1.20 0.24
C ILE A 197 -30.79 2.39 -0.57
N ALA A 198 -31.49 3.32 0.09
CA ALA A 198 -32.00 4.53 -0.56
C ALA A 198 -30.86 5.42 -1.11
N LEU A 199 -29.82 5.63 -0.30
CA LEU A 199 -28.65 6.40 -0.70
C LEU A 199 -27.84 5.69 -1.79
N LEU A 200 -27.67 4.37 -1.70
CA LEU A 200 -27.05 3.56 -2.75
C LEU A 200 -27.76 3.72 -4.09
N THR A 201 -29.09 3.65 -4.09
CA THR A 201 -29.90 3.76 -5.31
C THR A 201 -29.77 5.16 -5.93
N ASN A 202 -29.90 6.21 -5.12
CA ASN A 202 -29.79 7.59 -5.61
C ASN A 202 -28.37 7.91 -6.11
N THR A 203 -27.35 7.56 -5.32
CA THR A 203 -25.95 7.79 -5.71
C THR A 203 -25.54 6.98 -6.93
N TYR A 204 -26.03 5.75 -7.09
CA TYR A 204 -25.78 4.93 -8.27
C TYR A 204 -26.25 5.63 -9.55
N GLN A 205 -27.50 6.11 -9.58
CA GLN A 205 -28.06 6.82 -10.73
C GLN A 205 -27.24 8.07 -11.06
N ARG A 206 -26.88 8.87 -10.04
CA ARG A 206 -26.07 10.08 -10.21
C ARG A 206 -24.66 9.81 -10.76
N VAL A 207 -24.05 8.70 -10.36
CA VAL A 207 -22.65 8.38 -10.65
C VAL A 207 -22.49 7.65 -11.99
N GLN A 208 -23.51 6.93 -12.45
CA GLN A 208 -23.45 6.11 -13.67
C GLN A 208 -23.09 6.93 -14.92
N ASP A 209 -23.68 8.11 -15.09
CA ASP A 209 -23.46 8.96 -16.26
C ASP A 209 -22.01 9.48 -16.31
N ASN A 210 -21.48 9.95 -15.18
CA ASN A 210 -20.10 10.45 -15.08
C ASN A 210 -19.07 9.32 -15.24
N SER A 211 -19.40 8.11 -14.79
CA SER A 211 -18.48 6.97 -14.81
C SER A 211 -18.13 6.51 -16.23
N THR A 212 -19.03 6.69 -17.19
CA THR A 212 -18.77 6.35 -18.60
C THR A 212 -17.70 7.27 -19.20
N PHE A 213 -17.81 8.58 -18.94
CA PHE A 213 -16.82 9.55 -19.35
C PHE A 213 -15.47 9.28 -18.67
N GLU A 214 -15.47 9.09 -17.35
CA GLU A 214 -14.25 8.79 -16.58
C GLU A 214 -13.55 7.52 -17.06
N TRP A 215 -14.30 6.47 -17.39
CA TRP A 215 -13.74 5.23 -17.92
C TRP A 215 -13.03 5.47 -19.25
N SER A 216 -13.67 6.18 -20.19
CA SER A 216 -13.07 6.46 -21.49
C SER A 216 -11.80 7.31 -21.37
N PHE A 217 -11.80 8.30 -20.48
CA PHE A 217 -10.64 9.13 -20.19
C PHE A 217 -9.49 8.32 -19.59
N LYS A 218 -9.77 7.50 -18.56
CA LYS A 218 -8.77 6.62 -17.95
C LYS A 218 -8.16 5.67 -18.97
N ARG A 219 -8.98 5.07 -19.83
CA ARG A 219 -8.52 4.17 -20.88
C ARG A 219 -7.57 4.88 -21.87
N LEU A 220 -7.88 6.11 -22.26
CA LEU A 220 -7.00 6.90 -23.13
C LEU A 220 -5.64 7.18 -22.46
N VAL A 221 -5.65 7.58 -21.18
CA VAL A 221 -4.41 7.80 -20.41
C VAL A 221 -3.60 6.51 -20.29
N THR A 222 -4.25 5.38 -20.03
CA THR A 222 -3.59 4.07 -19.95
C THR A 222 -2.94 3.70 -21.29
N CYS A 223 -3.65 3.83 -22.42
CA CYS A 223 -3.08 3.58 -23.74
C CYS A 223 -1.86 4.46 -24.02
N GLN A 224 -1.97 5.77 -23.77
CA GLN A 224 -0.85 6.71 -23.94
C GLN A 224 0.36 6.34 -23.06
N THR A 225 0.10 5.82 -21.86
CA THR A 225 1.15 5.38 -20.94
C THR A 225 1.85 4.14 -21.49
N TYR A 226 1.11 3.14 -21.96
CA TYR A 226 1.69 1.93 -22.56
C TYR A 226 2.47 2.21 -23.84
N ASP A 227 2.04 3.20 -24.65
CA ASP A 227 2.80 3.63 -25.84
C ASP A 227 4.16 4.25 -25.49
N ALA A 228 4.30 4.81 -24.29
CA ALA A 228 5.54 5.43 -23.81
C ALA A 228 6.50 4.44 -23.12
N TYR A 229 6.04 3.24 -22.76
CA TYR A 229 6.85 2.23 -22.06
C TYR A 229 7.47 1.21 -23.02
N ASP A 230 8.64 0.69 -22.65
CA ASP A 230 9.26 -0.42 -23.37
C ASP A 230 8.38 -1.68 -23.25
N PRO A 231 8.23 -2.50 -24.31
CA PRO A 231 7.33 -3.66 -24.35
C PRO A 231 7.84 -4.88 -23.55
N ILE A 232 8.54 -4.65 -22.44
CA ILE A 232 9.19 -5.70 -21.66
C ILE A 232 8.23 -6.18 -20.55
N PRO A 233 7.90 -7.48 -20.50
CA PRO A 233 7.01 -8.00 -19.47
C PRO A 233 7.66 -7.91 -18.08
N VAL A 234 6.84 -7.72 -17.05
CA VAL A 234 7.29 -7.42 -15.66
C VAL A 234 8.38 -8.36 -15.12
N PRO A 235 8.35 -9.70 -15.32
CA PRO A 235 9.44 -10.57 -14.86
C PRO A 235 10.78 -10.29 -15.55
N MET A 236 10.75 -9.90 -16.84
CA MET A 236 11.94 -9.60 -17.63
C MET A 236 12.44 -8.16 -17.43
N ASN A 237 11.60 -7.28 -16.88
CA ASN A 237 11.94 -5.90 -16.59
C ASN A 237 13.13 -5.79 -15.61
N ILE A 238 13.19 -6.66 -14.60
CA ILE A 238 14.28 -6.68 -13.62
C ILE A 238 15.60 -7.07 -14.30
N ILE A 239 15.58 -8.12 -15.13
CA ILE A 239 16.76 -8.60 -15.86
C ILE A 239 17.27 -7.51 -16.83
N TYR A 240 16.36 -6.88 -17.57
CA TYR A 240 16.70 -5.79 -18.47
C TYR A 240 17.28 -4.58 -17.71
N SER A 241 16.65 -4.18 -16.59
CA SER A 241 17.11 -3.07 -15.76
C SER A 241 18.49 -3.32 -15.17
N ILE A 242 18.73 -4.52 -14.65
CA ILE A 242 20.05 -4.95 -14.16
C ILE A 242 21.07 -4.94 -15.30
N GLY A 243 20.72 -5.48 -16.47
CA GLY A 243 21.59 -5.49 -17.65
C GLY A 243 21.96 -4.09 -18.14
N LYS A 244 21.02 -3.15 -18.11
CA LYS A 244 21.23 -1.73 -18.45
C LYS A 244 22.15 -1.05 -17.44
N LEU A 245 21.95 -1.28 -16.14
CA LEU A 245 22.81 -0.77 -15.07
C LEU A 245 24.22 -1.37 -15.14
N LEU A 246 24.35 -2.65 -15.46
CA LEU A 246 25.65 -3.31 -15.65
C LEU A 246 26.37 -2.74 -16.89
N ARG A 247 25.66 -2.53 -18.01
CA ARG A 247 26.27 -1.88 -19.19
C ARG A 247 26.73 -0.46 -18.90
N SER A 248 25.92 0.35 -18.22
CA SER A 248 26.33 1.72 -17.87
C SER A 248 27.52 1.71 -16.91
N ALA A 249 27.54 0.81 -15.92
CA ALA A 249 28.69 0.63 -15.04
C ALA A 249 29.96 0.19 -15.80
N ILE A 250 29.86 -0.76 -16.74
CA ILE A 250 30.98 -1.20 -17.58
C ILE A 250 31.49 -0.07 -18.47
N ILE A 251 30.60 0.73 -19.06
CA ILE A 251 30.98 1.89 -19.88
C ILE A 251 31.71 2.93 -19.02
N ILE A 252 31.23 3.20 -17.81
CA ILE A 252 31.88 4.12 -16.86
C ILE A 252 33.28 3.59 -16.49
N ILE A 253 33.41 2.30 -16.19
CA ILE A 253 34.70 1.67 -15.87
C ILE A 253 35.66 1.73 -17.08
N LYS A 254 35.17 1.43 -18.29
CA LYS A 254 35.98 1.52 -19.52
C LYS A 254 36.38 2.95 -19.87
N LYS A 255 35.54 3.93 -19.58
CA LYS A 255 35.84 5.35 -19.76
C LYS A 255 36.95 5.78 -18.80
N ARG A 256 36.81 5.45 -17.51
CA ARG A 256 37.84 5.72 -16.49
C ARG A 256 39.19 5.08 -16.83
N ARG A 257 39.18 3.83 -17.33
CA ARG A 257 40.42 3.15 -17.76
C ARG A 257 41.11 3.85 -18.93
N ARG A 258 40.34 4.38 -19.90
CA ARG A 258 40.89 5.15 -21.02
C ARG A 258 41.49 6.48 -20.57
N GLU A 259 40.84 7.17 -19.63
CA GLU A 259 41.36 8.40 -19.03
C GLU A 259 42.68 8.13 -18.27
N GLU A 260 42.78 7.03 -17.51
CA GLU A 260 44.03 6.61 -16.86
C GLU A 260 45.14 6.21 -17.84
N GLU A 261 44.81 5.59 -18.98
CA GLU A 261 45.79 5.25 -20.03
C GLU A 261 46.27 6.49 -20.80
N GLU A 262 45.39 7.45 -21.07
CA GLU A 262 45.76 8.74 -21.67
C GLU A 262 46.67 9.55 -20.74
N GLU A 263 46.39 9.57 -19.44
CA GLU A 263 47.24 10.25 -18.44
C GLU A 263 48.63 9.60 -18.32
N LYS A 264 48.70 8.27 -18.30
CA LYS A 264 49.99 7.54 -18.30
C LYS A 264 50.80 7.81 -19.57
N THR A 265 50.15 7.85 -20.73
CA THR A 265 50.81 8.11 -22.01
C THR A 265 51.33 9.56 -22.08
N ALA A 266 50.57 10.52 -21.56
CA ALA A 266 51.00 11.91 -21.42
C ALA A 266 52.23 12.04 -20.50
N CYS A 267 52.24 11.32 -19.38
CA CYS A 267 53.36 11.33 -18.43
C CYS A 267 54.64 10.74 -19.06
N ILE A 268 54.53 9.58 -19.74
CA ILE A 268 55.64 8.95 -20.45
C ILE A 268 56.20 9.85 -21.54
N ASN A 269 55.33 10.48 -22.35
CA ASN A 269 55.78 11.43 -23.38
C ASN A 269 56.50 12.64 -22.77
N SER A 270 56.06 13.16 -21.62
CA SER A 270 56.75 14.27 -20.93
C SER A 270 58.14 13.87 -20.41
N ILE A 271 58.26 12.64 -19.90
CA ILE A 271 59.54 12.08 -19.44
C ILE A 271 60.46 11.90 -20.64
N PHE A 272 60.00 11.26 -21.73
CA PHE A 272 60.80 11.02 -22.93
C PHE A 272 61.32 12.30 -23.58
N VAL A 273 60.50 13.36 -23.64
CA VAL A 273 60.94 14.70 -24.08
C VAL A 273 62.01 15.28 -23.15
N SER A 274 61.87 15.07 -21.83
CA SER A 274 62.87 15.50 -20.85
C SER A 274 64.16 14.68 -20.93
N THR A 275 64.10 13.37 -21.22
CA THR A 275 65.30 12.53 -21.40
C THR A 275 66.04 12.84 -22.69
N ILE A 276 65.34 13.08 -23.81
CA ILE A 276 65.97 13.55 -25.06
C ILE A 276 66.60 14.93 -24.86
N GLY A 277 65.92 15.84 -24.15
CA GLY A 277 66.51 17.13 -23.76
C GLY A 277 67.77 16.96 -22.89
N CYS A 278 67.79 15.97 -22.00
CA CYS A 278 68.97 15.62 -21.20
C CYS A 278 70.08 14.95 -22.02
N GLU A 279 69.74 14.13 -23.02
CA GLU A 279 70.69 13.43 -23.89
C GLU A 279 71.37 14.39 -24.88
N GLU A 280 70.66 15.42 -25.37
CA GLU A 280 71.28 16.54 -26.10
C GLU A 280 72.20 17.39 -25.21
N ILE A 281 71.88 17.53 -23.92
CA ILE A 281 72.74 18.22 -22.94
C ILE A 281 73.98 17.37 -22.58
N PHE A 282 73.86 16.03 -22.53
CA PHE A 282 74.96 15.13 -22.19
C PHE A 282 75.85 14.74 -23.38
N SER A 283 75.38 14.86 -24.63
CA SER A 283 76.14 14.58 -25.86
C SER A 283 77.12 15.69 -26.26
N GLY A 284 77.37 16.67 -25.39
CA GLY A 284 78.58 17.50 -25.44
C GLY A 284 78.85 18.18 -26.79
N LYS A 285 77.82 18.65 -27.50
CA LYS A 285 78.00 19.60 -28.61
C LYS A 285 77.73 21.01 -28.10
N ARG A 286 78.82 21.62 -27.65
CA ARG A 286 79.05 23.05 -27.43
C ARG A 286 78.27 23.90 -28.46
N LEU A 287 77.18 24.53 -28.03
CA LEU A 287 76.63 25.69 -28.75
C LEU A 287 77.14 26.96 -28.08
N SER A 288 78.34 27.36 -28.50
CA SER A 288 78.87 28.68 -28.23
C SER A 288 78.18 29.71 -29.12
N ARG A 289 77.66 30.77 -28.48
CA ARG A 289 77.70 32.18 -28.93
C ARG A 289 76.93 32.50 -30.23
N ILE A 290 75.84 33.26 -30.10
CA ILE A 290 75.71 34.63 -30.66
C ILE A 290 74.80 35.45 -29.71
N ASP A 291 75.42 36.38 -28.97
CA ASP A 291 74.75 37.60 -28.49
C ASP A 291 74.61 38.57 -29.67
N GLY A 292 73.54 39.35 -29.73
CA GLY A 292 73.51 40.55 -30.56
C GLY A 292 72.14 41.09 -30.95
N GLU A 293 71.70 42.11 -30.21
CA GLU A 293 70.94 43.30 -30.64
C GLU A 293 69.52 43.14 -31.23
N LEU A 294 68.49 43.71 -30.58
CA LEU A 294 68.02 45.11 -30.68
C LEU A 294 67.20 45.39 -31.96
N LEU A 295 66.03 46.01 -31.73
CA LEU A 295 65.18 46.79 -32.64
C LEU A 295 64.10 46.06 -33.46
N GLY A 296 62.84 46.45 -33.16
CA GLY A 296 62.01 47.06 -34.20
C GLY A 296 60.69 46.36 -34.54
N GLY A 297 59.61 46.82 -33.91
CA GLY A 297 58.48 47.39 -34.65
C GLY A 297 57.43 46.46 -35.28
N LYS A 298 56.23 46.53 -34.70
CA LYS A 298 54.88 46.29 -35.25
C LYS A 298 54.48 44.87 -35.63
#